data_AF-A0A915JHU0-F1
#
_entry.id   AF-A0A915JHU0-F1
#
_cell.length_a   1.000
_cell.length_b   1.000
_cell.length_c   1.000
_cell.angle_alpha   90.00
_cell.angle_beta   90.00
_cell.angle_gamma   90.00
#
_symmetry.space_group_name_H-M   'P 1'
#
loop_
_entity.id
_entity.type
_entity.pdbx_description
1 polymer ?
#
loop_
_entity_poly.entity_id
_entity_poly.type
_entity_poly.pdbx_seq_one_letter_code
_entity_poly.pdbx_strand_id
1 'polypeptide(L)'
;MPCGSAATCFNTQGSFYCMCADGSRGSPTCTNGSTTSCPPGYCKNGGTCSSTGFNTYKCACPAEFSGSQCDSVLCNTGWRYFSGFCYAAFNVNMTEQMAKTYCANTGAQLASIGSTAERNFAGAL
;
A
#
# COMPACT_ATOMS: atom_id res chain seq x y z
N MET A 1 13.17 -16.76 -27.42
CA MET A 1 13.42 -15.32 -27.69
C MET A 1 12.22 -14.55 -27.19
N PRO A 2 12.39 -13.61 -26.24
CA PRO A 2 11.25 -13.05 -25.50
C PRO A 2 10.63 -11.81 -26.15
N CYS A 3 11.16 -11.33 -27.28
CA CYS A 3 10.58 -10.21 -28.02
C CYS A 3 9.70 -10.73 -29.18
N GLY A 4 8.52 -10.13 -29.38
CA GLY A 4 7.62 -10.41 -30.49
C GLY A 4 8.26 -10.10 -31.84
N SER A 5 7.72 -10.65 -32.92
CA SER A 5 8.33 -10.70 -34.26
C SER A 5 8.69 -9.34 -34.89
N ALA A 6 8.23 -8.23 -34.32
CA ALA A 6 8.44 -6.86 -34.79
C ALA A 6 9.24 -5.98 -33.80
N ALA A 7 10.01 -6.59 -32.89
CA ALA A 7 10.78 -5.86 -31.88
C ALA A 7 12.25 -6.30 -31.79
N THR A 8 13.13 -5.33 -31.56
CA THR A 8 14.57 -5.55 -31.36
C THR A 8 14.88 -5.68 -29.87
N CYS A 9 15.50 -6.79 -29.46
CA CYS A 9 15.90 -7.00 -28.08
C CYS A 9 17.21 -6.27 -27.77
N PHE A 10 17.26 -5.52 -26.66
CA PHE A 10 18.45 -4.90 -26.11
C PHE A 10 18.70 -5.41 -24.70
N ASN A 11 19.89 -5.94 -24.47
CA ASN A 11 20.32 -6.46 -23.17
C ASN A 11 20.91 -5.31 -22.32
N THR A 12 20.55 -5.25 -21.05
CA THR A 12 21.10 -4.32 -20.05
C THR A 12 21.72 -5.11 -18.90
N GLN A 13 22.54 -4.46 -18.08
CA GLN A 13 23.21 -5.15 -16.96
C GLN A 13 22.19 -5.67 -15.94
N GLY A 14 21.85 -6.97 -16.06
CA GLY A 14 20.87 -7.66 -15.24
C GLY A 14 19.43 -7.69 -15.78
N SER A 15 19.16 -7.18 -16.98
CA SER A 15 17.80 -7.17 -17.57
C SER A 15 17.83 -7.08 -19.11
N PHE A 16 16.67 -7.03 -19.75
CA PHE A 16 16.54 -6.78 -21.18
C PHE A 16 15.29 -5.94 -21.46
N TYR A 17 15.29 -5.19 -22.56
CA TYR A 17 14.10 -4.49 -23.05
C TYR A 17 13.92 -4.73 -24.55
N CYS A 18 12.68 -4.63 -25.04
CA CYS A 18 12.39 -4.71 -26.47
C CYS A 18 12.11 -3.30 -27.02
N MET A 19 12.67 -2.99 -28.18
CA MET A 19 12.43 -1.77 -28.94
C MET A 19 11.46 -2.11 -30.07
N CYS A 20 10.25 -1.53 -30.04
CA CYS A 20 9.21 -1.79 -31.03
C CYS A 20 9.43 -0.95 -32.31
N ALA A 21 8.78 -1.34 -33.40
CA ALA A 21 8.92 -0.71 -34.72
C ALA A 21 8.49 0.77 -34.77
N ASP A 22 7.71 1.25 -33.80
CA ASP A 22 7.33 2.66 -33.63
C ASP A 22 8.41 3.49 -32.89
N GLY A 23 9.55 2.88 -32.56
CA GLY A 23 10.63 3.50 -31.79
C GLY A 23 10.37 3.53 -30.28
N SER A 24 9.24 2.99 -29.81
CA SER A 24 8.94 2.91 -28.38
C SER A 24 9.69 1.75 -27.72
N ARG A 25 10.03 1.91 -26.45
CA ARG A 25 10.43 0.77 -25.60
C ARG A 25 9.13 0.10 -25.15
N GLY A 26 8.93 -1.16 -25.51
CA GLY A 26 7.67 -1.86 -25.30
C GLY A 26 7.81 -3.19 -24.56
N SER A 27 6.65 -3.75 -24.17
CA SER A 27 6.55 -5.09 -23.56
C SER A 27 7.19 -6.15 -24.47
N PRO A 28 7.65 -7.31 -23.93
CA PRO A 28 8.12 -8.44 -24.71
C PRO A 28 7.29 -8.79 -25.94
N THR A 29 6.00 -8.47 -26.00
CA THR A 29 5.15 -8.77 -27.17
C THR A 29 4.94 -7.60 -28.13
N CYS A 30 5.40 -6.38 -27.84
CA CYS A 30 5.04 -5.15 -28.56
C CYS A 30 3.53 -5.00 -28.86
N THR A 31 2.68 -5.69 -28.09
CA THR A 31 1.27 -5.31 -27.95
C THR A 31 1.27 -4.05 -27.10
N ASN A 32 0.52 -3.04 -27.54
CA ASN A 32 0.32 -1.75 -26.89
C ASN A 32 -0.20 -1.89 -25.44
N GLY A 33 0.66 -2.33 -24.53
CA GLY A 33 0.37 -2.67 -23.14
C GLY A 33 1.50 -2.26 -22.21
N SER A 34 2.43 -1.46 -22.70
CA SER A 34 3.42 -0.76 -21.89
C SER A 34 2.77 0.49 -21.34
N THR A 35 2.08 0.35 -20.22
CA THR A 35 1.46 1.51 -19.58
C THR A 35 2.55 2.30 -18.86
N THR A 36 3.02 3.38 -19.49
CA THR A 36 3.63 4.53 -18.79
C THR A 36 2.61 5.17 -17.84
N SER A 37 1.33 4.85 -18.01
CA SER A 37 0.29 5.16 -17.05
C SER A 37 0.28 4.15 -15.90
N CYS A 38 -0.07 4.63 -14.71
CA CYS A 38 -0.27 3.76 -13.58
C CYS A 38 -1.43 2.80 -13.80
N PRO A 39 -1.29 1.51 -13.41
CA PRO A 39 -2.40 0.58 -13.44
C PRO A 39 -3.55 1.11 -12.58
N PRO A 40 -4.81 0.93 -13.02
CA PRO A 40 -5.97 1.36 -12.25
C PRO A 40 -5.96 0.67 -10.87
N GLY A 41 -5.98 1.49 -9.81
CA GLY A 41 -5.97 1.01 -8.43
C GLY A 41 -4.63 0.44 -7.93
N TYR A 42 -3.50 0.74 -8.60
CA TYR A 42 -2.16 0.39 -8.12
C TYR A 42 -1.84 1.02 -6.76
N CYS A 43 -2.14 2.31 -6.58
CA CYS A 43 -2.11 2.97 -5.28
C CYS A 43 -3.49 2.85 -4.61
N LYS A 44 -3.51 2.33 -3.39
CA LYS A 44 -4.69 2.20 -2.55
C LYS A 44 -4.94 3.46 -1.75
N ASN A 45 -6.10 3.52 -1.10
CA ASN A 45 -6.42 4.51 -0.08
C ASN A 45 -6.22 5.99 -0.50
N GLY A 46 -6.51 6.30 -1.76
CA GLY A 46 -6.37 7.66 -2.29
C GLY A 46 -4.93 8.09 -2.59
N GLY A 47 -3.98 7.14 -2.65
CA GLY A 47 -2.60 7.42 -3.06
C GLY A 47 -2.51 7.90 -4.51
N THR A 48 -1.66 8.89 -4.75
CA THR A 48 -1.40 9.42 -6.09
C THR A 48 -0.30 8.61 -6.75
N CYS A 49 -0.60 8.01 -7.89
CA CYS A 49 0.37 7.20 -8.62
C CYS A 49 1.19 8.05 -9.61
N SER A 50 2.49 7.79 -9.68
CA SER A 50 3.39 8.37 -10.67
C SER A 50 4.28 7.28 -11.27
N SER A 51 4.37 7.24 -12.60
CA SER A 51 5.31 6.36 -13.31
C SER A 51 6.71 6.93 -13.20
N THR A 52 7.64 6.17 -12.63
CA THR A 52 9.07 6.52 -12.56
C THR A 52 9.89 5.85 -13.65
N GLY A 53 9.28 4.95 -14.43
CA GLY A 53 9.96 4.23 -15.49
C GLY A 53 9.06 3.20 -16.16
N PHE A 54 9.64 2.41 -17.06
CA PHE A 54 8.93 1.34 -17.75
C PHE A 54 8.47 0.26 -16.76
N ASN A 55 7.16 0.06 -16.64
CA ASN A 55 6.54 -0.82 -15.62
C ASN A 55 6.99 -0.51 -14.18
N THR A 56 7.43 0.72 -13.92
CA THR A 56 7.91 1.15 -12.60
C THR A 56 7.03 2.28 -12.10
N TYR A 57 6.35 2.03 -11.00
CA TYR A 57 5.35 2.91 -10.44
C TYR A 57 5.69 3.23 -9.00
N LYS A 58 5.48 4.49 -8.62
CA LYS A 58 5.63 4.95 -7.25
C LYS A 58 4.32 5.58 -6.78
N CYS A 59 3.90 5.24 -5.57
CA CYS A 59 2.76 5.86 -4.93
C CYS A 59 3.23 6.96 -3.97
N ALA A 60 2.62 8.13 -4.09
CA ALA A 60 2.64 9.16 -3.05
C ALA A 60 1.43 8.93 -2.15
N CYS A 61 1.68 8.45 -0.93
CA CYS A 61 0.64 8.14 0.03
C CYS A 61 0.19 9.37 0.80
N PRO A 62 -1.11 9.49 1.14
CA PRO A 62 -1.57 10.47 2.13
C PRO A 62 -0.91 10.21 3.49
N ALA A 63 -0.93 11.22 4.38
CA ALA A 63 -0.27 11.15 5.68
C ALA A 63 -0.71 9.97 6.56
N GLU A 64 -1.92 9.45 6.35
CA GLU A 64 -2.51 8.33 7.09
C GLU A 64 -2.17 6.96 6.49
N PHE A 65 -1.37 6.89 5.41
CA PHE A 65 -1.04 5.64 4.74
C PHE A 65 0.44 5.53 4.40
N SER A 66 0.92 4.30 4.28
CA SER A 66 2.30 3.91 4.01
C SER A 66 2.33 2.61 3.22
N GLY A 67 3.55 2.16 2.90
CA GLY A 67 3.75 1.01 2.01
C GLY A 67 3.90 1.43 0.54
N SER A 68 4.42 0.50 -0.27
CA SER A 68 4.71 0.77 -1.69
C SER A 68 3.47 1.10 -2.53
N GLN A 69 2.31 0.63 -2.07
CA GLN A 69 0.99 0.83 -2.68
C GLN A 69 0.03 1.62 -1.78
N CYS A 70 0.50 2.24 -0.70
CA CYS A 70 -0.36 2.91 0.29
C CYS A 70 -1.40 1.98 0.92
N ASP A 71 -1.06 0.71 1.06
CA ASP A 71 -1.89 -0.37 1.61
C ASP A 71 -1.83 -0.45 3.13
N SER A 72 -0.80 0.11 3.74
CA SER A 72 -0.59 0.10 5.18
C SER A 72 -1.09 1.39 5.82
N VAL A 73 -2.00 1.32 6.78
CA VAL A 73 -2.48 2.52 7.51
C VAL A 73 -1.42 2.95 8.52
N LEU A 74 -1.09 4.24 8.53
CA LEU A 74 -0.29 4.86 9.59
C LEU A 74 -1.21 5.19 10.75
N CYS A 75 -0.90 4.65 11.92
CA CYS A 75 -1.56 5.04 13.15
C CYS A 75 -0.71 6.08 13.89
N ASN A 76 -1.34 6.90 14.73
CA ASN A 76 -0.66 7.86 15.59
C ASN A 76 0.42 7.20 16.47
N THR A 77 1.38 7.99 16.94
CA THR A 77 2.44 7.49 17.86
C THR A 77 1.81 6.78 19.07
N GLY A 78 2.20 5.52 19.29
CA GLY A 78 1.65 4.67 20.37
C GLY A 78 0.44 3.83 19.98
N TRP A 79 -0.04 3.93 18.73
CA TRP A 79 -1.12 3.12 18.19
C TRP A 79 -0.57 2.06 17.23
N ARG A 80 -1.24 0.92 17.16
CA ARG A 80 -0.86 -0.20 16.28
C ARG A 80 -2.02 -0.53 15.34
N TYR A 81 -1.70 -0.71 14.06
CA TYR A 81 -2.66 -1.07 13.04
C TYR A 81 -3.00 -2.56 13.10
N PHE A 82 -4.28 -2.88 13.02
CA PHE A 82 -4.76 -4.23 12.80
C PHE A 82 -6.08 -4.21 12.01
N SER A 83 -6.13 -4.93 10.90
CA SER A 83 -7.36 -5.22 10.16
C SER A 83 -8.27 -4.01 9.85
N GLY A 84 -7.68 -2.86 9.49
CA GLY A 84 -8.42 -1.65 9.12
C GLY A 84 -8.62 -0.65 10.26
N PHE A 85 -8.24 -0.99 11.49
CA PHE A 85 -8.39 -0.12 12.66
C PHE A 85 -7.05 0.10 13.37
N CYS A 86 -6.95 1.21 14.10
CA CYS A 86 -5.84 1.52 14.98
C CYS A 86 -6.24 1.22 16.42
N TYR A 87 -5.39 0.52 17.15
CA TYR A 87 -5.59 0.14 18.54
C TYR A 87 -4.50 0.73 19.42
N ALA A 88 -4.87 1.18 20.61
CA ALA A 88 -3.95 1.54 21.67
C ALA A 88 -4.42 0.87 22.95
N ALA A 89 -3.49 0.28 23.70
CA ALA A 89 -3.75 -0.28 25.01
C ALA A 89 -3.17 0.65 26.08
N PHE A 90 -3.94 0.89 27.13
CA PHE A 90 -3.54 1.70 28.27
C PHE A 90 -3.60 0.84 29.53
N ASN A 91 -2.47 0.67 30.22
CA ASN A 91 -2.36 -0.17 31.42
C ASN A 91 -2.80 0.58 32.68
N VAL A 92 -4.06 1.02 32.68
CA VAL A 92 -4.66 1.82 33.76
C VAL A 92 -5.97 1.18 34.21
N ASN A 93 -6.11 1.01 35.53
CA ASN A 93 -7.33 0.44 36.11
C ASN A 93 -8.40 1.53 36.22
N MET A 94 -9.49 1.38 35.48
CA MET A 94 -10.61 2.32 35.49
C MET A 94 -11.91 1.59 35.16
N THR A 95 -13.05 2.23 35.47
CA THR A 95 -14.35 1.68 35.10
C THR A 95 -14.58 1.78 33.59
N GLU A 96 -15.46 0.95 33.04
CA GLU A 96 -15.77 0.94 31.60
C GLU A 96 -16.24 2.32 31.10
N GLN A 97 -17.02 3.03 31.92
CA GLN A 97 -17.49 4.38 31.58
C GLN A 97 -16.35 5.39 31.51
N MET A 98 -15.39 5.32 32.44
CA MET A 98 -14.20 6.15 32.41
C MET A 98 -13.31 5.81 31.21
N ALA A 99 -13.18 4.53 30.86
CA ALA A 99 -12.43 4.09 29.69
C ALA A 99 -13.02 4.61 28.38
N LYS A 100 -14.36 4.56 28.23
CA LYS A 100 -15.07 5.15 27.09
C LYS A 100 -14.77 6.64 26.95
N THR A 101 -14.90 7.40 28.03
CA THR A 101 -14.62 8.85 28.04
C THR A 101 -13.15 9.13 27.76
N TYR A 102 -12.23 8.34 28.31
CA TYR A 102 -10.79 8.48 28.09
C TYR A 102 -10.43 8.31 26.61
N CYS A 103 -10.90 7.23 25.98
CA CYS A 103 -10.71 7.02 24.54
C CYS A 103 -11.34 8.15 23.72
N ALA A 104 -12.55 8.59 24.07
CA ALA A 104 -13.24 9.69 23.39
C ALA A 104 -12.44 11.00 23.42
N ASN A 105 -11.81 11.33 24.56
CA ASN A 105 -10.95 12.52 24.69
C ASN A 105 -9.68 12.44 23.83
N THR A 106 -9.22 11.23 23.50
CA THR A 106 -8.09 11.00 22.58
C THR A 106 -8.50 10.97 21.11
N GLY A 107 -9.77 11.22 20.79
CA GLY A 107 -10.30 11.12 19.42
C GLY A 107 -10.54 9.67 18.96
N ALA A 108 -10.65 8.73 19.90
CA ALA A 108 -10.86 7.32 19.63
C ALA A 108 -12.08 6.78 20.39
N GLN A 109 -12.34 5.48 20.27
CA GLN A 109 -13.44 4.80 20.96
C GLN A 109 -12.94 3.52 21.64
N LEU A 110 -13.68 3.04 22.64
CA LEU A 110 -13.37 1.78 23.29
C LEU A 110 -13.39 0.65 22.25
N ALA A 111 -12.32 -0.16 22.21
CA ALA A 111 -12.17 -1.21 21.20
C ALA A 111 -13.30 -2.26 21.32
N SER A 112 -13.91 -2.59 20.19
CA SER A 112 -14.96 -3.61 20.10
C SER A 112 -14.39 -4.89 19.49
N ILE A 113 -13.87 -5.77 20.35
CA ILE A 113 -13.18 -6.99 19.92
C ILE A 113 -14.17 -8.01 19.37
N GLY A 114 -14.23 -8.14 18.04
CA GLY A 114 -15.18 -8.98 17.32
C GLY A 114 -14.62 -10.32 16.84
N SER A 115 -13.29 -10.47 16.75
CA SER A 115 -12.65 -11.69 16.22
C SER A 115 -11.57 -12.26 17.14
N THR A 116 -11.27 -13.55 16.99
CA THR A 116 -10.18 -14.22 17.73
C THR A 116 -8.82 -13.61 17.39
N ALA A 117 -8.60 -13.26 16.12
CA ALA A 117 -7.36 -12.65 15.67
C ALA A 117 -7.17 -11.25 16.29
N GLU A 118 -8.25 -10.47 16.36
CA GLU A 118 -8.25 -9.16 17.04
C GLU A 118 -8.03 -9.30 18.54
N ARG A 119 -8.62 -10.30 19.19
CA ARG A 119 -8.37 -10.57 20.62
C ARG A 119 -6.92 -10.90 20.89
N ASN A 120 -6.31 -11.75 20.05
CA ASN A 120 -4.90 -12.13 20.18
C ASN A 120 -3.99 -10.92 19.95
N PHE A 121 -4.32 -10.08 18.97
CA PHE A 121 -3.60 -8.84 18.72
C PHE A 121 -3.72 -7.86 19.89
N ALA A 122 -4.94 -7.59 20.35
CA ALA A 122 -5.22 -6.67 21.44
C ALA A 122 -4.61 -7.13 22.77
N GLY A 123 -4.55 -8.44 23.02
CA GLY A 123 -3.87 -9.01 24.18
C GLY A 123 -2.33 -8.98 24.12
N ALA A 124 -1.77 -8.65 22.96
CA ALA A 124 -0.32 -8.49 22.74
C ALA A 124 0.09 -7.02 22.53
N LEU A 125 -0.82 -6.07 22.78
CA LEU A 125 -0.54 -4.63 22.88
C LEU A 125 0.02 -4.31 24.27
#